data_AF-A0A255ZR01-F1
#
_entry.id   AF-A0A255ZR01-F1
#
_cell.length_a   1.000
_cell.length_b   1.000
_cell.length_c   1.000
_cell.angle_alpha   90.00
_cell.angle_beta   90.00
_cell.angle_gamma   90.00
#
_symmetry.space_group_name_H-M   'P 1'
#
loop_
_entity.id
_entity.type
_entity.pdbx_description
1 polymer ?
#
loop_
_entity_poly.entity_id
_entity_poly.type
_entity_poly.pdbx_seq_one_letter_code
_entity_poly.pdbx_strand_id
1 'polypeptide(L)' 'MMSLINLFKKSTPKDTGLRGTTEGRLYVDKKVFYNRKEVREAIKSLKESVVIKEQIEAHKCR' A
#
# COMPACT_ATOMS: atom_id res chain seq x y z
N MET A 1 -38.70 -3.09 11.33
CA MET A 1 -38.75 -3.08 9.86
C MET A 1 -37.45 -2.46 9.35
N MET A 2 -36.50 -3.28 8.89
CA MET A 2 -35.15 -2.81 8.52
C MET A 2 -35.22 -2.25 7.09
N SER A 3 -34.97 -0.96 6.93
CA SER A 3 -35.08 -0.25 5.66
C SER A 3 -34.05 -0.75 4.63
N LEU A 4 -34.54 -1.12 3.44
CA LEU A 4 -33.76 -1.49 2.24
C LEU A 4 -32.69 -0.44 1.85
N ILE A 5 -32.85 0.80 2.33
CA ILE A 5 -31.94 1.92 2.06
C ILE A 5 -30.55 1.69 2.70
N ASN A 6 -30.47 0.93 3.79
CA ASN A 6 -29.18 0.63 4.45
C ASN A 6 -28.34 -0.44 3.73
N LEU A 7 -28.92 -1.21 2.81
CA LEU A 7 -28.20 -2.26 2.09
C LEU A 7 -27.33 -1.70 0.95
N PHE A 8 -27.72 -0.55 0.39
CA PHE A 8 -27.04 0.10 -0.74
C PHE A 8 -26.15 1.28 -0.31
N LYS A 9 -25.75 1.34 0.97
CA LYS A 9 -24.77 2.31 1.43
C LYS A 9 -23.40 1.93 0.85
N LYS A 10 -23.17 2.30 -0.42
CA LYS A 10 -21.93 2.10 -1.16
C LYS A 10 -20.81 2.66 -0.30
N SER A 11 -20.00 1.78 0.28
CA SER A 11 -18.84 2.21 1.06
C SER A 11 -18.01 3.11 0.16
N THR A 12 -17.80 4.35 0.59
CA THR A 12 -16.87 5.24 -0.09
C THR A 12 -15.53 4.51 -0.13
N PRO A 13 -14.99 4.20 -1.32
CA PRO A 13 -13.72 3.48 -1.39
C PRO A 13 -12.68 4.31 -0.64
N LYS A 14 -12.01 3.69 0.33
CA LYS A 14 -10.92 4.34 1.08
C LYS A 14 -9.84 4.74 0.07
N ASP A 15 -9.35 5.97 0.18
CA ASP A 15 -8.26 6.43 -0.67
C ASP A 15 -7.00 5.59 -0.38
N THR A 16 -6.55 4.84 -1.38
CA THR A 16 -5.38 3.97 -1.27
C THR A 16 -4.07 4.68 -1.55
N GLY A 17 -4.12 5.93 -2.04
CA GLY A 17 -2.96 6.67 -2.54
C GLY A 17 -2.46 6.20 -3.91
N LEU A 18 -3.10 5.21 -4.53
CA LEU A 18 -2.77 4.75 -5.88
C LEU A 18 -3.55 5.54 -6.91
N ARG A 19 -2.88 5.99 -7.96
CA ARG A 19 -3.47 6.74 -9.08
C ARG A 19 -3.00 6.12 -10.38
N GLY A 20 -3.91 5.46 -11.10
CA GLY A 20 -3.65 4.97 -12.46
C GLY A 20 -3.90 6.07 -13.48
N THR A 21 -3.14 6.05 -14.58
CA THR A 21 -3.46 6.83 -15.79
C THR A 21 -3.95 5.93 -16.92
N THR A 22 -4.65 6.52 -17.87
CA THR A 22 -5.11 5.85 -19.10
C THR A 22 -3.95 5.38 -19.97
N GLU A 23 -2.77 6.00 -19.83
CA GLU A 23 -1.52 5.57 -20.47
C GLU A 23 -0.87 4.34 -19.78
N GLY A 24 -1.51 3.76 -18.75
CA GLY A 24 -0.98 2.60 -18.03
C GLY A 24 0.10 2.93 -17.00
N ARG A 25 0.26 4.20 -16.63
CA ARG A 25 1.20 4.58 -15.55
C ARG A 25 0.53 4.48 -14.19
N LEU A 26 1.29 4.11 -13.17
CA LEU A 26 0.85 4.07 -11.78
C LEU A 26 1.63 5.08 -10.96
N TYR A 27 0.93 6.03 -10.34
CA TYR A 27 1.48 7.00 -9.42
C TYR A 27 1.08 6.65 -7.98
N VAL A 28 2.01 6.87 -7.06
CA VAL A 28 1.83 6.62 -5.64
C VAL A 28 1.92 7.94 -4.89
N ASP A 29 0.80 8.37 -4.31
CA ASP A 29 0.82 9.41 -3.28
C ASP A 29 1.48 8.82 -2.03
N LYS A 30 2.73 9.21 -1.81
CA LYS A 30 3.55 8.70 -0.71
C LYS A 30 2.90 8.97 0.65
N LYS A 31 2.26 10.13 0.85
CA LYS A 31 1.68 10.51 2.15
C LYS A 31 0.52 9.59 2.51
N VAL A 32 -0.34 9.29 1.54
CA VAL A 32 -1.51 8.43 1.75
C VAL A 32 -1.08 6.96 1.78
N PHE A 33 -0.28 6.51 0.81
CA PHE A 33 0.07 5.11 0.64
C PHE A 33 0.91 4.58 1.82
N TYR A 34 1.93 5.31 2.27
CA TYR A 34 2.79 4.85 3.38
C TYR A 34 2.16 5.03 4.77
N ASN A 35 1.06 5.77 4.90
CA ASN A 35 0.32 5.85 6.16
C ASN A 35 -0.56 4.62 6.41
N ARG A 36 -0.83 3.80 5.39
CA ARG A 36 -1.63 2.59 5.51
C ARG A 36 -0.93 1.57 6.40
N LYS A 37 -1.66 1.00 7.37
CA LYS A 37 -1.13 0.08 8.38
C LYS A 37 -0.51 -1.15 7.71
N GLU A 38 -1.22 -1.74 6.77
CA GLU A 38 -0.79 -2.92 6.03
C GLU A 38 0.49 -2.66 5.21
N VAL A 39 0.63 -1.46 4.64
CA VAL A 39 1.84 -1.08 3.89
C VAL A 39 3.03 -0.93 4.84
N ARG A 40 2.82 -0.30 6.00
CA ARG A 40 3.87 -0.15 7.02
C ARG A 40 4.34 -1.50 7.56
N GLU A 41 3.42 -2.41 7.82
CA GLU A 41 3.71 -3.77 8.29
C GLU A 41 4.49 -4.58 7.23
N ALA A 42 4.06 -4.52 5.97
CA ALA A 42 4.78 -5.18 4.88
C ALA A 42 6.21 -4.63 4.72
N ILE A 43 6.39 -3.31 4.77
CA ILE A 43 7.72 -2.69 4.68
C ILE A 43 8.59 -3.10 5.87
N LYS A 44 8.03 -3.17 7.09
CA LYS A 44 8.76 -3.63 8.27
C LYS A 44 9.22 -5.09 8.09
N SER A 45 8.32 -5.98 7.67
CA SER A 45 8.65 -7.38 7.40
C SER A 45 9.74 -7.52 6.33
N LEU A 46 9.66 -6.74 5.25
CA LEU A 46 10.69 -6.73 4.19
C LEU A 46 12.06 -6.29 4.71
N LYS A 47 12.10 -5.26 5.57
CA LYS A 47 13.36 -4.78 6.18
C LYS A 47 13.95 -5.78 7.17
N GLU A 48 13.11 -6.55 7.85
CA GLU A 48 13.54 -7.55 8.82
C GLU A 48 14.02 -8.85 8.16
N SER A 49 13.61 -9.10 6.91
CA SER A 49 14.01 -10.25 6.12
C SER A 49 15.53 -10.35 5.96
N VAL A 50 16.07 -11.50 6.37
CA VAL A 50 17.50 -11.82 6.31
C VAL A 50 18.02 -11.74 4.87
N VAL A 51 17.27 -12.26 3.91
CA VAL A 51 17.63 -12.27 2.48
C VAL A 51 17.81 -10.86 1.93
N ILE A 52 16.91 -9.93 2.31
CA ILE A 52 16.99 -8.53 1.86
C ILE A 52 18.18 -7.83 2.52
N LYS A 53 18.48 -8.12 3.79
CA LYS A 53 19.65 -7.57 4.48
C LYS A 53 20.95 -8.02 3.83
N GLU A 54 21.09 -9.31 3.54
CA GLU A 54 22.25 -9.88 2.85
C GLU A 54 22.46 -9.25 1.47
N GLN A 55 21.38 -9.05 0.71
CA GLN A 55 21.46 -8.37 -0.60
C GLN A 55 21.87 -6.90 -0.48
N ILE A 56 21.36 -6.16 0.50
CA ILE A 56 21.72 -4.76 0.74
C ILE A 56 23.20 -4.65 1.16
N GLU A 57 23.67 -5.54 2.03
CA GLU A 57 25.08 -5.56 2.48
C GLU A 57 26.02 -5.90 1.33
N ALA A 58 25.70 -6.91 0.52
CA ALA A 58 26.48 -7.27 -0.66
C ALA A 58 26.62 -6.10 -1.66
N HIS A 59 25.59 -5.26 -1.76
CA HIS A 59 25.59 -4.10 -2.67
C HIS A 59 26.34 -2.88 -2.12
N LYS A 60 26.57 -2.79 -0.80
CA LYS A 60 27.33 -1.71 -0.15
C LYS A 60 28.84 -1.97 -0.12
N CYS A 61 29.25 -3.23 -0.18
CA CYS A 61 30.67 -3.64 -0.22
C CYS A 61 31.25 -3.68 -1.65
N ARG A 62 30.48 -3.25 -2.66
CA ARG A 62 30.91 -3.03 -4.05
C ARG A 62 31.12 -1.54 -4.30
#